data_AF-A0A426YGQ7-F1
#
_entry.id   AF-A0A426YGQ7-F1
#
_cell.length_a   1.000
_cell.length_b   1.000
_cell.length_c   1.000
_cell.angle_alpha   90.00
_cell.angle_beta   90.00
_cell.angle_gamma   90.00
#
_symmetry.space_group_name_H-M   'P 1'
#
loop_
_entity.id
_entity.type
_entity.pdbx_description
1 polymer ?
#
loop_
_entity_poly.entity_id
_entity_poly.type
_entity_poly.pdbx_seq_one_letter_code
_entity_poly.pdbx_strand_id
1 'polypeptide(L)'
;METPVNSRTANGVATGGAGNLVLILDYGSQYTHLITRRIRQLSVLSLCISGTSTIDAIAKLKPRVVILSGGPHSVHAAGAPSFPDGFIEYAEEYGVFVLGICYGMQLLVQKLGGVVAVGEKQEYGKMEIAVPEGEWGLYGPEAIGGHQTVWMSHGDEAVKLPEGFTVVARSLQGSVAAIQNRSRRFYGLQYHPEVILESLLWFPSVCTYLVLIVKILVSYFYFGITRRRNCVTHSTQGMETLRHFLLDVCGVNADWKMQDVLEEEIKVIKDKVGPDEHVICALSGGVDSTVAATLVHKAIGDRLHCVFVDNGLLRSPVFLSIRAL
;
A
#
# COMPACT_ATOMS: atom_id res chain seq x y z
N MET A 1 -29.02 28.24 -51.97
CA MET A 1 -28.64 28.95 -50.74
C MET A 1 -29.74 28.63 -49.74
N GLU A 2 -29.61 27.48 -49.06
CA GLU A 2 -30.60 26.91 -48.14
C GLU A 2 -29.86 26.25 -46.96
N THR A 3 -30.48 26.34 -45.78
CA THR A 3 -30.05 25.87 -44.44
C THR A 3 -30.18 24.33 -44.25
N PRO A 4 -29.69 23.75 -43.14
CA PRO A 4 -28.97 22.46 -43.12
C PRO A 4 -29.83 21.23 -42.80
N VAL A 5 -29.29 20.03 -43.07
CA VAL A 5 -29.80 18.74 -42.60
C VAL A 5 -28.75 18.00 -41.78
N ASN A 6 -29.18 17.57 -40.59
CA ASN A 6 -28.49 16.70 -39.63
C ASN A 6 -28.05 15.34 -40.23
N SER A 7 -26.90 14.85 -39.78
CA SER A 7 -26.65 13.40 -39.65
C SER A 7 -25.92 13.11 -38.34
N ARG A 8 -26.60 12.37 -37.46
CA ARG A 8 -26.11 11.82 -36.19
C ARG A 8 -25.18 10.62 -36.41
N THR A 9 -24.51 10.23 -35.32
CA THR A 9 -23.68 9.03 -35.03
C THR A 9 -22.18 9.23 -35.30
N ALA A 10 -21.25 8.99 -34.36
CA ALA A 10 -21.25 8.00 -33.28
C ALA A 10 -20.90 8.56 -31.87
N ASN A 11 -21.71 8.13 -30.90
CA ASN A 11 -21.45 8.20 -29.46
C ASN A 11 -20.50 7.08 -29.04
N GLY A 12 -19.77 7.31 -27.95
CA GLY A 12 -19.47 6.24 -26.98
C GLY A 12 -18.01 5.92 -26.70
N VAL A 13 -17.16 6.91 -26.42
CA VAL A 13 -15.92 6.63 -25.68
C VAL A 13 -16.29 6.63 -24.19
N ALA A 14 -16.26 5.45 -23.58
CA ALA A 14 -16.43 5.28 -22.15
C ALA A 14 -15.37 6.09 -21.39
N THR A 15 -15.80 7.09 -20.65
CA THR A 15 -14.99 7.81 -19.67
C THR A 15 -14.80 6.92 -18.44
N GLY A 16 -13.89 5.95 -18.52
CA GLY A 16 -13.31 5.29 -17.34
C GLY A 16 -12.15 6.15 -16.83
N GLY A 17 -12.19 6.52 -15.54
CA GLY A 17 -11.32 7.54 -14.93
C GLY A 17 -9.82 7.32 -15.13
N ALA A 18 -9.06 8.42 -15.24
CA ALA A 18 -7.61 8.40 -15.08
C ALA A 18 -7.25 7.70 -13.76
N GLY A 19 -6.41 6.67 -13.82
CA GLY A 19 -6.34 5.62 -12.79
C GLY A 19 -6.03 6.13 -11.38
N ASN A 20 -6.84 5.76 -10.38
CA ASN A 20 -6.62 6.03 -8.95
C ASN A 20 -5.65 5.03 -8.29
N LEU A 21 -4.86 4.31 -9.08
CA LEU A 21 -4.00 3.25 -8.58
C LEU A 21 -2.75 3.81 -7.89
N VAL A 22 -2.50 3.35 -6.66
CA VAL A 22 -1.22 3.48 -5.96
C VAL A 22 -0.44 2.17 -6.13
N LEU A 23 0.67 2.23 -6.85
CA LEU A 23 1.55 1.10 -7.09
C LEU A 23 2.71 1.10 -6.08
N ILE A 24 2.92 -0.01 -5.37
CA ILE A 24 4.06 -0.20 -4.48
C ILE A 24 5.10 -1.07 -5.20
N LEU A 25 6.33 -0.55 -5.31
CA LEU A 25 7.51 -1.28 -5.77
C LEU A 25 8.25 -1.84 -4.55
N ASP A 26 8.25 -3.16 -4.40
CA ASP A 26 8.84 -3.84 -3.25
C ASP A 26 10.32 -4.20 -3.45
N TYR A 27 11.18 -3.66 -2.61
CA TYR A 27 12.63 -3.94 -2.57
C TYR A 27 13.03 -4.91 -1.44
N GLY A 28 12.04 -5.62 -0.87
CA GLY A 28 12.24 -6.63 0.17
C GLY A 28 12.09 -6.11 1.59
N SER A 29 11.34 -5.00 1.80
CA SER A 29 11.06 -4.51 3.14
C SER A 29 10.15 -5.47 3.91
N GLN A 30 10.46 -5.68 5.19
CA GLN A 30 9.59 -6.41 6.11
C GLN A 30 8.23 -5.73 6.30
N TYR A 31 8.14 -4.43 5.98
CA TYR A 31 6.96 -3.58 6.20
C TYR A 31 6.17 -3.28 4.92
N THR A 32 6.55 -3.78 3.74
CA THR A 32 5.86 -3.49 2.47
C THR A 32 4.36 -3.79 2.54
N HIS A 33 3.99 -4.90 3.19
CA HIS A 33 2.58 -5.28 3.39
C HIS A 33 1.80 -4.25 4.24
N LEU A 34 2.46 -3.53 5.16
CA LEU A 34 1.84 -2.46 5.95
C LEU A 34 1.54 -1.25 5.08
N ILE A 35 2.42 -0.87 4.14
CA ILE A 35 2.17 0.21 3.19
C ILE A 35 0.87 -0.07 2.44
N THR A 36 0.76 -1.25 1.82
CA THR A 36 -0.44 -1.69 1.10
C THR A 36 -1.69 -1.66 1.97
N ARG A 37 -1.59 -2.12 3.23
CA ARG A 37 -2.69 -2.09 4.20
C ARG A 37 -3.11 -0.67 4.57
N ARG A 38 -2.16 0.24 4.81
CA ARG A 38 -2.44 1.64 5.20
C ARG A 38 -3.13 2.39 4.06
N ILE A 39 -2.71 2.17 2.82
CA ILE A 39 -3.36 2.79 1.65
C ILE A 39 -4.80 2.29 1.51
N ARG A 40 -5.04 0.99 1.69
CA ARG A 40 -6.41 0.43 1.64
C ARG A 40 -7.30 0.92 2.79
N GLN A 41 -6.73 1.20 3.96
CA GLN A 41 -7.45 1.82 5.07
C GLN A 41 -7.92 3.25 4.75
N LEU A 42 -7.30 3.91 3.77
CA LEU A 42 -7.71 5.20 3.23
C LEU A 42 -8.71 5.09 2.07
N SER A 43 -9.27 3.89 1.82
CA SER A 43 -10.17 3.62 0.68
C SER A 43 -9.54 3.95 -0.68
N VAL A 44 -8.25 3.68 -0.81
CA VAL A 44 -7.48 3.86 -2.05
C VAL A 44 -7.03 2.50 -2.57
N LEU A 45 -7.18 2.30 -3.89
CA LEU A 45 -6.73 1.08 -4.56
C LEU A 45 -5.20 1.00 -4.55
N SER A 46 -4.68 -0.11 -4.03
CA SER A 46 -3.24 -0.37 -4.00
C SER A 46 -2.86 -1.75 -4.51
N LEU A 47 -1.79 -1.77 -5.31
CA LEU A 47 -1.16 -2.98 -5.86
C LEU A 47 0.31 -3.00 -5.50
N CYS A 48 0.83 -4.16 -5.12
CA CYS A 48 2.24 -4.35 -4.81
C CYS A 48 2.86 -5.28 -5.86
N ILE A 49 3.97 -4.86 -6.46
CA ILE A 49 4.76 -5.67 -7.40
C ILE A 49 6.24 -5.64 -7.00
N SER A 50 7.05 -6.50 -7.61
CA SER A 50 8.49 -6.51 -7.39
C SER A 50 9.12 -5.18 -7.82
N GLY A 51 10.05 -4.65 -7.03
CA GLY A 51 10.76 -3.41 -7.33
C GLY A 51 11.70 -3.49 -8.54
N THR A 52 12.01 -4.70 -9.03
CA THR A 52 12.79 -4.94 -10.25
C THR A 52 11.91 -5.25 -11.47
N SER A 53 10.61 -4.94 -11.40
CA SER A 53 9.69 -5.11 -12.53
C SER A 53 10.08 -4.22 -13.71
N THR A 54 9.78 -4.65 -14.94
CA THR A 54 10.10 -3.86 -16.15
C THR A 54 9.25 -2.60 -16.24
N ILE A 55 9.74 -1.61 -16.99
CA ILE A 55 9.01 -0.37 -17.22
C ILE A 55 7.65 -0.64 -17.90
N ASP A 56 7.59 -1.60 -18.82
CA ASP A 56 6.34 -2.00 -19.49
C ASP A 56 5.30 -2.53 -18.51
N ALA A 57 5.73 -3.30 -17.50
CA ALA A 57 4.83 -3.81 -16.47
C ALA A 57 4.26 -2.67 -15.61
N ILE A 58 5.07 -1.67 -15.28
CA ILE A 58 4.65 -0.46 -14.55
C ILE A 58 3.70 0.37 -15.41
N ALA A 59 4.08 0.64 -16.67
CA ALA A 59 3.31 1.46 -17.60
C ALA A 59 1.94 0.85 -17.93
N LYS A 60 1.84 -0.47 -18.03
CA LYS A 60 0.57 -1.18 -18.26
C LYS A 60 -0.45 -0.92 -17.14
N LEU A 61 0.01 -0.74 -15.91
CA LEU A 61 -0.84 -0.48 -14.75
C LEU A 61 -1.31 0.97 -14.65
N LYS A 62 -0.67 1.89 -15.40
CA LYS A 62 -0.99 3.33 -15.43
C LYS A 62 -1.20 3.93 -14.02
N PRO A 63 -0.22 3.75 -13.10
CA PRO A 63 -0.36 4.23 -11.74
C PRO A 63 -0.37 5.76 -11.70
N ARG A 64 -1.16 6.33 -10.78
CA ARG A 64 -1.10 7.77 -10.47
C ARG A 64 -0.02 8.08 -9.44
N VAL A 65 0.22 7.14 -8.54
CA VAL A 65 1.26 7.23 -7.51
C VAL A 65 2.08 5.95 -7.52
N VAL A 66 3.40 6.09 -7.43
CA VAL A 66 4.33 4.99 -7.21
C VAL A 66 5.04 5.18 -5.87
N ILE A 67 4.95 4.20 -5.00
CA ILE A 67 5.66 4.17 -3.72
C ILE A 67 6.82 3.18 -3.84
N LEU A 68 8.05 3.67 -3.70
CA LEU A 68 9.26 2.86 -3.62
C LEU A 68 9.44 2.44 -2.16
N SER A 69 9.31 1.15 -1.87
CA SER A 69 9.39 0.66 -0.49
C SER A 69 10.81 0.80 0.09
N GLY A 70 10.92 0.57 1.40
CA GLY A 70 12.21 0.27 2.02
C GLY A 70 12.79 -1.07 1.54
N GLY A 71 13.94 -1.42 2.08
CA GLY A 71 14.59 -2.72 1.87
C GLY A 71 15.78 -2.87 2.83
N PRO A 72 16.28 -4.10 3.05
CA PRO A 72 17.43 -4.37 3.91
C PRO A 72 18.78 -4.04 3.24
N HIS A 73 18.75 -3.64 1.97
CA HIS A 73 19.93 -3.45 1.14
C HIS A 73 20.51 -2.04 1.32
N SER A 74 21.82 -1.91 1.18
CA SER A 74 22.46 -0.61 0.91
C SER A 74 22.42 -0.34 -0.59
N VAL A 75 22.19 0.92 -0.98
CA VAL A 75 22.19 1.35 -2.39
C VAL A 75 23.55 1.21 -3.06
N HIS A 76 24.62 1.00 -2.29
CA HIS A 76 25.98 0.78 -2.78
C HIS A 76 26.32 -0.69 -3.00
N ALA A 77 25.48 -1.62 -2.54
CA ALA A 77 25.76 -3.05 -2.67
C ALA A 77 25.66 -3.50 -4.14
N ALA A 78 26.62 -4.30 -4.59
CA ALA A 78 26.58 -4.88 -5.93
C ALA A 78 25.35 -5.78 -6.08
N GLY A 79 24.52 -5.50 -7.09
CA GLY A 79 23.27 -6.22 -7.33
C GLY A 79 22.09 -5.79 -6.43
N ALA A 80 22.21 -4.67 -5.71
CA ALA A 80 21.09 -4.12 -4.96
C ALA A 80 19.90 -3.85 -5.90
N PRO A 81 18.66 -4.20 -5.49
CA PRO A 81 17.51 -4.09 -6.36
C PRO A 81 17.18 -2.62 -6.62
N SER A 82 16.84 -2.29 -7.86
CA SER A 82 16.54 -0.92 -8.30
C SER A 82 15.34 -0.93 -9.25
N PHE A 83 14.65 0.21 -9.37
CA PHE A 83 13.64 0.40 -10.41
C PHE A 83 14.29 0.39 -11.80
N PRO A 84 13.54 0.03 -12.85
CA PRO A 84 14.08 -0.05 -14.21
C PRO A 84 14.59 1.30 -14.72
N ASP A 85 15.59 1.27 -15.59
CA ASP A 85 16.04 2.47 -16.30
C ASP A 85 14.87 3.04 -17.14
N GLY A 86 14.81 4.37 -17.28
CA GLY A 86 13.67 5.06 -17.91
C GLY A 86 12.48 5.35 -16.98
N PHE A 87 12.50 4.85 -15.73
CA PHE A 87 11.39 5.07 -14.78
C PHE A 87 11.21 6.54 -14.39
N ILE A 88 12.30 7.30 -14.25
CA ILE A 88 12.25 8.72 -13.87
C ILE A 88 11.60 9.52 -15.00
N GLU A 89 12.06 9.29 -16.23
CA GLU A 89 11.55 9.93 -17.44
C GLU A 89 10.06 9.60 -17.64
N TYR A 90 9.70 8.32 -17.45
CA TYR A 90 8.30 7.89 -17.46
C TYR A 90 7.46 8.62 -16.40
N ALA A 91 7.95 8.70 -15.16
CA ALA A 91 7.22 9.35 -14.08
C ALA A 91 6.98 10.84 -14.38
N GLU A 92 7.97 11.52 -14.96
CA GLU A 92 7.86 12.93 -15.35
C GLU A 92 6.91 13.13 -16.54
N GLU A 93 7.07 12.32 -17.60
CA GLU A 93 6.26 12.39 -18.83
C GLU A 93 4.77 12.19 -18.54
N TYR A 94 4.44 11.18 -17.73
CA TYR A 94 3.06 10.85 -17.37
C TYR A 94 2.58 11.55 -16.09
N GLY A 95 3.41 12.38 -15.47
CA GLY A 95 3.09 13.14 -14.26
C GLY A 95 2.75 12.27 -13.04
N VAL A 96 3.38 11.10 -12.93
CA VAL A 96 3.22 10.17 -11.82
C VAL A 96 3.89 10.73 -10.57
N PHE A 97 3.18 10.70 -9.44
CA PHE A 97 3.78 11.09 -8.16
C PHE A 97 4.61 9.93 -7.60
N VAL A 98 5.83 10.21 -7.15
CA VAL A 98 6.72 9.17 -6.63
C VAL A 98 7.10 9.46 -5.19
N LEU A 99 6.89 8.49 -4.29
CA LEU A 99 7.29 8.55 -2.89
C LEU A 99 8.29 7.45 -2.57
N GLY A 100 9.52 7.80 -2.21
CA GLY A 100 10.50 6.86 -1.68
C GLY A 100 10.43 6.74 -0.17
N ILE A 101 10.44 5.52 0.36
CA ILE A 101 10.49 5.24 1.79
C ILE A 101 11.81 4.52 2.12
N CYS A 102 12.58 5.06 3.06
CA CYS A 102 13.89 4.58 3.49
C CYS A 102 14.80 4.28 2.28
N TYR A 103 15.06 3.00 1.96
CA TYR A 103 15.80 2.58 0.77
C TYR A 103 15.27 3.20 -0.53
N GLY A 104 13.96 3.31 -0.70
CA GLY A 104 13.36 3.94 -1.88
C GLY A 104 13.72 5.43 -2.03
N MET A 105 13.83 6.16 -0.92
CA MET A 105 14.32 7.55 -0.94
C MET A 105 15.79 7.61 -1.34
N GLN A 106 16.62 6.70 -0.81
CA GLN A 106 18.04 6.63 -1.15
C GLN A 106 18.25 6.31 -2.63
N LEU A 107 17.47 5.39 -3.19
CA LEU A 107 17.47 5.09 -4.62
C LEU A 107 17.13 6.33 -5.48
N LEU A 108 16.10 7.09 -5.09
CA LEU A 108 15.75 8.33 -5.78
C LEU A 108 16.90 9.33 -5.74
N VAL A 109 17.49 9.55 -4.56
CA VAL A 109 18.61 10.49 -4.41
C VAL A 109 19.77 10.08 -5.29
N GLN A 110 20.18 8.80 -5.28
CA GLN A 110 21.31 8.31 -6.06
C GLN A 110 21.04 8.42 -7.58
N LYS A 111 19.86 7.98 -8.04
CA LYS A 111 19.52 7.95 -9.47
C LYS A 111 19.32 9.34 -10.06
N LEU A 112 18.95 10.33 -9.24
CA LEU A 112 18.78 11.72 -9.67
C LEU A 112 20.07 12.55 -9.53
N GLY A 113 21.22 11.92 -9.23
CA GLY A 113 22.52 12.59 -9.16
C GLY A 113 22.90 13.20 -7.80
N GLY A 114 22.15 12.86 -6.75
CA GLY A 114 22.54 13.10 -5.36
C GLY A 114 23.56 12.08 -4.85
N VAL A 115 23.96 12.24 -3.59
CA VAL A 115 24.93 11.36 -2.92
C VAL A 115 24.32 10.82 -1.64
N VAL A 116 24.29 9.49 -1.54
CA VAL A 116 23.97 8.74 -0.32
C VAL A 116 25.28 8.20 0.24
N ALA A 117 25.53 8.37 1.53
CA ALA A 117 26.71 7.82 2.21
C ALA A 117 26.27 6.97 3.40
N VAL A 118 27.18 6.14 3.91
CA VAL A 118 26.97 5.47 5.19
C VAL A 118 26.92 6.55 6.28
N GLY A 119 25.83 6.59 7.04
CA GLY A 119 25.65 7.59 8.10
C GLY A 119 26.68 7.40 9.21
N GLU A 120 27.21 8.51 9.73
CA GLU A 120 28.18 8.48 10.85
C GLU A 120 27.57 7.89 12.12
N LYS A 121 26.25 8.03 12.29
CA LYS A 121 25.45 7.45 13.38
C LYS A 121 24.26 6.73 12.77
N GLN A 122 24.16 5.43 13.01
CA GLN A 122 23.03 4.66 12.53
C GLN A 122 21.81 4.93 13.42
N GLU A 123 20.73 5.45 12.83
CA GLU A 123 19.48 5.72 13.53
C GLU A 123 18.55 4.50 13.42
N TYR A 124 18.49 3.73 14.49
CA TYR A 124 17.54 2.63 14.65
C TYR A 124 16.60 2.93 15.80
N GLY A 125 15.31 2.99 15.50
CA GLY A 125 14.27 3.06 16.50
C GLY A 125 13.41 4.31 16.42
N LYS A 126 12.86 4.71 17.56
CA LYS A 126 12.02 5.92 17.65
C LYS A 126 12.90 7.14 17.67
N MET A 127 12.64 8.04 16.76
CA MET A 127 13.36 9.30 16.62
C MET A 127 12.36 10.44 16.52
N GLU A 128 12.75 11.60 17.01
CA GLU A 128 11.99 12.84 16.81
C GLU A 128 12.53 13.56 15.57
N ILE A 129 11.62 13.96 14.70
CA ILE A 129 11.92 14.82 13.56
C ILE A 129 11.26 16.18 13.74
N ALA A 130 11.94 17.22 13.28
CA ALA A 130 11.40 18.57 13.22
C ALA A 130 10.95 18.88 11.79
N VAL A 131 9.72 19.39 11.66
CA VAL A 131 9.16 19.89 10.40
C VAL A 131 9.22 21.42 10.45
N PRO A 132 10.14 22.05 9.69
CA PRO A 132 10.36 23.49 9.77
C PRO A 132 9.13 24.29 9.30
N GLU A 133 9.00 25.51 9.82
CA GLU A 133 7.96 26.45 9.40
C GLU A 133 8.14 26.86 7.93
N GLY A 134 7.04 26.91 7.17
CA GLY A 134 7.00 27.49 5.81
C GLY A 134 7.07 26.50 4.63
N GLU A 135 7.45 25.23 4.83
CA GLU A 135 7.44 24.22 3.75
C GLU A 135 6.23 23.26 3.86
N TRP A 136 5.11 23.66 3.26
CA TRP A 136 3.81 22.99 3.32
C TRP A 136 3.63 21.94 2.21
N GLY A 137 4.49 20.93 2.09
CA GLY A 137 4.43 20.01 0.93
C GLY A 137 4.08 18.56 1.25
N LEU A 138 5.08 17.81 1.68
CA LEU A 138 4.89 16.41 2.07
C LEU A 138 4.09 16.27 3.39
N TYR A 139 4.12 17.32 4.20
CA TYR A 139 3.44 17.43 5.47
C TYR A 139 2.25 18.38 5.36
N GLY A 140 1.13 17.99 5.96
CA GLY A 140 -0.05 18.83 6.06
C GLY A 140 0.18 20.06 6.95
N PRO A 141 -0.69 21.08 6.86
CA PRO A 141 -0.52 22.34 7.57
C PRO A 141 -0.41 22.18 9.10
N GLU A 142 -1.06 21.16 9.66
CA GLU A 142 -1.05 20.87 11.10
C GLU A 142 0.30 20.34 11.63
N ALA A 143 1.16 19.85 10.73
CA ALA A 143 2.47 19.30 11.08
C ALA A 143 3.59 20.35 11.08
N ILE A 144 3.35 21.53 10.50
CA ILE A 144 4.36 22.58 10.28
C ILE A 144 4.72 23.26 11.60
N GLY A 145 6.01 23.49 11.83
CA GLY A 145 6.51 24.09 13.07
C GLY A 145 6.50 23.12 14.27
N GLY A 146 6.14 21.85 14.02
CA GLY A 146 6.01 20.81 15.03
C GLY A 146 7.18 19.82 15.06
N HIS A 147 7.07 18.90 16.02
CA HIS A 147 7.91 17.70 16.11
C HIS A 147 7.03 16.46 15.94
N GLN A 148 7.58 15.42 15.32
CA GLN A 148 6.89 14.15 15.14
C GLN A 148 7.78 12.98 15.57
N THR A 149 7.20 12.02 16.29
CA THR A 149 7.85 10.74 16.55
C THR A 149 7.73 9.84 15.32
N VAL A 150 8.86 9.36 14.81
CA VAL A 150 8.95 8.49 13.64
C VAL A 150 9.84 7.27 13.91
N TRP A 151 9.68 6.24 13.08
CA TRP A 151 10.51 5.05 13.12
C TRP A 151 11.59 5.05 12.05
N MET A 152 12.84 5.21 12.49
CA MET A 152 14.03 5.14 11.66
C MET A 152 14.61 3.73 11.66
N SER A 153 15.05 3.27 10.49
CA SER A 153 15.75 1.99 10.34
C SER A 153 16.72 2.07 9.17
N HIS A 154 17.75 2.91 9.28
CA HIS A 154 18.71 3.09 8.21
C HIS A 154 20.15 3.19 8.71
N GLY A 155 21.05 2.61 7.94
CA GLY A 155 22.50 2.79 8.09
C GLY A 155 23.09 3.84 7.16
N ASP A 156 22.40 4.14 6.05
CA ASP A 156 22.81 5.10 5.03
C ASP A 156 21.95 6.37 5.08
N GLU A 157 22.50 7.51 4.71
CA GLU A 157 21.80 8.79 4.68
C GLU A 157 22.13 9.62 3.43
N ALA A 158 21.19 10.48 3.03
CA ALA A 158 21.39 11.42 1.93
C ALA A 158 22.26 12.60 2.38
N VAL A 159 23.49 12.68 1.87
CA VAL A 159 24.46 13.74 2.20
C VAL A 159 24.34 14.91 1.22
N LYS A 160 24.12 14.61 -0.07
CA LYS A 160 23.90 15.62 -1.11
C LYS A 160 22.58 15.33 -1.82
N LEU A 161 21.67 16.30 -1.79
CA LEU A 161 20.41 16.17 -2.51
C LEU A 161 20.57 16.41 -4.01
N PRO A 162 19.73 15.79 -4.85
CA PRO A 162 19.64 16.12 -6.26
C PRO A 162 19.20 17.57 -6.47
N GLU A 163 19.48 18.12 -7.65
CA GLU A 163 19.09 19.49 -7.99
C GLU A 163 17.56 19.68 -7.92
N GLY A 164 17.15 20.79 -7.32
CA GLY A 164 15.74 21.16 -7.15
C GLY A 164 15.01 20.47 -5.99
N PHE A 165 15.67 19.60 -5.23
CA PHE A 165 15.10 19.03 -4.00
C PHE A 165 15.30 19.95 -2.80
N THR A 166 14.27 20.06 -1.96
CA THR A 166 14.33 20.72 -0.65
C THR A 166 14.20 19.69 0.48
N VAL A 167 14.79 20.01 1.64
CA VAL A 167 14.64 19.21 2.86
C VAL A 167 13.44 19.72 3.63
N VAL A 168 12.46 18.85 3.85
CA VAL A 168 11.21 19.19 4.56
C VAL A 168 11.12 18.63 5.96
N ALA A 169 12.02 17.74 6.36
CA ALA A 169 12.18 17.37 7.76
C ALA A 169 13.62 16.92 8.04
N ARG A 170 14.07 17.15 9.27
CA ARG A 170 15.34 16.64 9.79
C ARG A 170 15.14 15.94 11.12
N SER A 171 15.95 14.93 11.40
CA SER A 171 16.05 14.40 12.77
C SER A 171 16.68 15.45 13.68
N LEU A 172 16.47 15.32 14.99
CA LEU A 172 17.17 16.15 15.98
C LEU A 172 18.70 16.02 15.91
N GLN A 173 19.21 14.94 15.30
CA GLN A 173 20.65 14.73 15.09
C GLN A 173 21.16 15.40 13.80
N GLY A 174 20.28 16.01 13.00
CA GLY A 174 20.61 16.76 11.79
C GLY A 174 20.45 15.98 10.49
N SER A 175 20.25 14.66 10.56
CA SER A 175 20.05 13.80 9.39
C SER A 175 18.78 14.17 8.62
N VAL A 176 18.84 14.03 7.29
CA VAL A 176 17.70 14.34 6.40
C VAL A 176 16.61 13.29 6.61
N ALA A 177 15.47 13.71 7.16
CA ALA A 177 14.36 12.82 7.44
C ALA A 177 13.33 12.79 6.30
N ALA A 178 13.20 13.88 5.56
CA ALA A 178 12.29 13.94 4.42
C ALA A 178 12.73 14.97 3.38
N ILE A 179 12.46 14.67 2.12
CA ILE A 179 12.81 15.50 0.96
C ILE A 179 11.64 15.63 0.00
N GLN A 180 11.62 16.71 -0.78
CA GLN A 180 10.63 16.89 -1.82
C GLN A 180 11.18 17.66 -3.01
N ASN A 181 10.61 17.38 -4.18
CA ASN A 181 10.70 18.19 -5.38
C ASN A 181 9.29 18.27 -5.99
N ARG A 182 8.61 19.40 -5.76
CA ARG A 182 7.22 19.59 -6.15
C ARG A 182 7.02 19.74 -7.66
N SER A 183 7.97 20.38 -8.36
CA SER A 183 7.87 20.57 -9.81
C SER A 183 8.01 19.23 -10.54
N ARG A 184 8.89 18.35 -10.06
CA ARG A 184 9.13 17.02 -10.62
C ARG A 184 8.28 15.92 -9.99
N ARG A 185 7.50 16.22 -8.93
CA ARG A 185 6.61 15.29 -8.19
C ARG A 185 7.33 14.09 -7.54
N PHE A 186 8.57 14.29 -7.10
CA PHE A 186 9.33 13.29 -6.35
C PHE A 186 9.41 13.66 -4.87
N TYR A 187 9.19 12.69 -4.01
CA TYR A 187 9.15 12.85 -2.56
C TYR A 187 9.90 11.71 -1.89
N GLY A 188 10.44 11.95 -0.70
CA GLY A 188 11.19 10.95 0.04
C GLY A 188 11.00 11.08 1.54
N LEU A 189 10.87 9.95 2.21
CA LEU A 189 10.84 9.79 3.66
C LEU A 189 11.94 8.82 4.06
N GLN A 190 12.81 9.21 4.97
CA GLN A 190 13.88 8.35 5.49
C GLN A 190 13.37 7.40 6.58
N TYR A 191 12.23 7.72 7.19
CA TYR A 191 11.52 6.91 8.18
C TYR A 191 10.36 6.11 7.56
N HIS A 192 9.79 5.19 8.34
CA HIS A 192 8.67 4.34 7.95
C HIS A 192 7.32 4.89 8.45
N PRO A 193 6.55 5.63 7.63
CA PRO A 193 5.21 6.11 8.02
C PRO A 193 4.17 4.98 8.18
N GLU A 194 4.41 3.82 7.57
CA GLU A 194 3.50 2.66 7.59
C GLU A 194 3.46 1.93 8.95
N VAL A 195 4.50 2.12 9.76
CA VAL A 195 4.68 1.47 11.06
C VAL A 195 4.06 2.34 12.15
N ILE A 196 2.75 2.14 12.39
CA ILE A 196 1.95 2.87 13.38
C ILE A 196 1.48 1.96 14.52
N LEU A 197 1.11 2.54 15.66
CA LEU A 197 0.34 1.83 16.70
C LEU A 197 -1.10 1.65 16.23
N GLU A 198 -1.55 0.40 16.06
CA GLU A 198 -2.98 0.12 16.02
C GLU A 198 -3.54 0.23 17.45
N SER A 199 -4.04 1.41 17.80
CA SER A 199 -4.95 1.51 18.93
C SER A 199 -6.27 0.85 18.51
N LEU A 200 -6.69 -0.18 19.23
CA LEU A 200 -7.99 -0.85 19.06
C LEU A 200 -9.20 0.08 19.31
N LEU A 201 -8.97 1.39 19.48
CA LEU A 201 -9.92 2.37 20.02
C LEU A 201 -10.39 3.41 18.99
N TRP A 202 -9.89 3.41 17.76
CA TRP A 202 -10.29 4.40 16.74
C TRP A 202 -10.92 3.73 15.52
N PHE A 203 -12.17 3.28 15.67
CA PHE A 203 -13.07 2.98 14.56
C PHE A 203 -14.24 3.97 14.60
N PRO A 204 -14.21 5.08 13.85
CA PRO A 204 -15.43 5.78 13.51
C PRO A 204 -16.09 5.02 12.34
N SER A 205 -17.16 4.31 12.66
CA SER A 205 -18.26 4.04 11.72
C SER A 205 -17.97 3.18 10.48
N VAL A 206 -17.64 1.90 10.64
CA VAL A 206 -17.82 0.90 9.57
C VAL A 206 -18.38 -0.41 10.13
N CYS A 207 -19.60 -0.75 9.71
CA CYS A 207 -20.27 -2.07 9.79
C CYS A 207 -20.22 -2.82 11.14
N THR A 208 -21.11 -2.41 12.05
CA THR A 208 -21.43 -3.14 13.30
C THR A 208 -21.99 -4.56 13.09
N TYR A 209 -22.35 -4.95 11.87
CA TYR A 209 -22.98 -6.26 11.61
C TYR A 209 -22.01 -7.41 11.29
N LEU A 210 -20.85 -7.16 10.65
CA LEU A 210 -19.90 -8.24 10.33
C LEU A 210 -18.89 -8.48 11.46
N VAL A 211 -18.55 -7.42 12.20
CA VAL A 211 -17.68 -7.52 13.39
C VAL A 211 -18.39 -8.26 14.53
N LEU A 212 -19.72 -8.23 14.61
CA LEU A 212 -20.46 -8.94 15.65
C LEU A 212 -20.47 -10.46 15.41
N ILE A 213 -20.60 -10.91 14.16
CA ILE A 213 -20.56 -12.35 13.84
C ILE A 213 -19.16 -12.92 14.05
N VAL A 214 -18.11 -12.17 13.67
CA VAL A 214 -16.73 -12.57 13.95
C VAL A 214 -16.42 -12.48 15.45
N LYS A 215 -16.91 -11.47 16.18
CA LYS A 215 -16.71 -11.38 17.64
C LYS A 215 -17.48 -12.44 18.43
N ILE A 216 -18.67 -12.84 18.01
CA ILE A 216 -19.45 -13.88 18.69
C ILE A 216 -18.84 -15.26 18.43
N LEU A 217 -18.36 -15.53 17.21
CA LEU A 217 -17.67 -16.80 16.89
C LEU A 217 -16.26 -16.88 17.48
N VAL A 218 -15.52 -15.76 17.59
CA VAL A 218 -14.16 -15.74 18.16
C VAL A 218 -14.15 -15.70 19.69
N SER A 219 -15.19 -15.14 20.35
CA SER A 219 -15.28 -15.11 21.81
C SER A 219 -15.47 -16.49 22.46
N TYR A 220 -15.96 -17.49 21.73
CA TYR A 220 -16.09 -18.87 22.26
C TYR A 220 -14.85 -19.74 22.07
N PHE A 221 -13.84 -19.28 21.32
CA PHE A 221 -12.75 -20.15 20.85
C PHE A 221 -11.33 -19.75 21.26
N TYR A 222 -11.13 -18.59 21.89
CA TYR A 222 -9.79 -18.09 22.23
C TYR A 222 -9.68 -17.61 23.69
N PHE A 223 -9.91 -18.52 24.64
CA PHE A 223 -9.35 -18.39 25.98
C PHE A 223 -8.02 -19.14 26.03
N GLY A 224 -6.95 -18.49 25.59
CA GLY A 224 -5.60 -19.08 25.62
C GLY A 224 -4.71 -18.58 24.49
N ILE A 225 -4.03 -17.46 24.76
CA ILE A 225 -2.77 -16.92 24.22
C ILE A 225 -2.93 -15.39 24.17
N THR A 226 -2.96 -14.78 25.36
CA THR A 226 -2.58 -13.37 25.52
C THR A 226 -1.05 -13.30 25.60
N ARG A 227 -0.36 -13.63 24.50
CA ARG A 227 0.95 -12.99 24.29
C ARG A 227 0.63 -11.55 23.92
N ARG A 228 0.70 -10.66 24.93
CA ARG A 228 0.90 -9.23 24.70
C ARG A 228 2.13 -9.10 23.80
N ARG A 229 1.94 -9.08 22.48
CA ARG A 229 2.89 -8.41 21.61
C ARG A 229 2.78 -6.96 22.06
N ASN A 230 3.81 -6.48 22.76
CA ASN A 230 3.99 -5.05 22.96
C ASN A 230 3.90 -4.43 21.56
N CYS A 231 2.77 -3.82 21.25
CA CYS A 231 2.57 -3.10 20.00
C CYS A 231 3.43 -1.86 20.19
N VAL A 232 4.68 -1.93 19.71
CA VAL A 232 5.64 -0.86 19.92
C VAL A 232 5.13 0.32 19.08
N THR A 233 4.88 1.45 19.74
CA THR A 233 4.54 2.73 19.09
C THR A 233 5.75 3.20 18.28
N HIS A 234 5.58 3.55 17.02
CA HIS A 234 6.72 3.76 16.11
C HIS A 234 6.62 5.13 15.40
N SER A 235 5.72 5.31 14.43
CA SER A 235 5.44 6.61 13.78
C SER A 235 4.04 7.11 14.15
N THR A 236 3.91 8.16 14.98
CA THR A 236 2.61 8.60 15.54
C THR A 236 1.70 9.28 14.52
N GLN A 237 2.28 10.06 13.61
CA GLN A 237 1.56 10.81 12.56
C GLN A 237 1.75 10.20 11.16
N GLY A 238 2.19 8.94 11.09
CA GLY A 238 2.48 8.26 9.81
C GLY A 238 1.25 8.14 8.89
N MET A 239 0.08 7.80 9.45
CA MET A 239 -1.17 7.75 8.67
C MET A 239 -1.59 9.11 8.14
N GLU A 240 -1.44 10.16 8.93
CA GLU A 240 -1.81 11.51 8.51
C GLU A 240 -0.89 12.01 7.40
N THR A 241 0.41 11.68 7.48
CA THR A 241 1.38 11.94 6.41
C THR A 241 0.98 11.24 5.11
N LEU A 242 0.65 9.94 5.17
CA LEU A 242 0.21 9.18 3.99
C LEU A 242 -1.13 9.69 3.43
N ARG A 243 -2.08 10.03 4.31
CA ARG A 243 -3.38 10.58 3.92
C ARG A 243 -3.20 11.91 3.18
N HIS A 244 -2.45 12.83 3.76
CA HIS A 244 -2.17 14.12 3.16
C HIS A 244 -1.46 13.96 1.82
N PHE A 245 -0.43 13.13 1.76
CA PHE A 245 0.30 12.87 0.52
C PHE A 245 -0.61 12.30 -0.58
N LEU A 246 -1.41 11.28 -0.29
CA LEU A 246 -2.21 10.62 -1.32
C LEU A 246 -3.43 11.45 -1.75
N LEU A 247 -4.15 12.03 -0.80
CA LEU A 247 -5.41 12.72 -1.09
C LEU A 247 -5.18 14.19 -1.46
N ASP A 248 -4.37 14.91 -0.68
CA ASP A 248 -4.23 16.36 -0.82
C ASP A 248 -3.12 16.73 -1.83
N VAL A 249 -1.98 16.01 -1.82
CA VAL A 249 -0.86 16.28 -2.74
C VAL A 249 -1.03 15.59 -4.08
N CYS A 250 -1.30 14.28 -4.08
CA CYS A 250 -1.44 13.50 -5.31
C CYS A 250 -2.83 13.60 -5.94
N GLY A 251 -3.85 14.03 -5.18
CA GLY A 251 -5.24 14.11 -5.66
C GLY A 251 -5.86 12.76 -5.97
N VAL A 252 -5.47 11.70 -5.26
CA VAL A 252 -6.07 10.37 -5.40
C VAL A 252 -7.45 10.38 -4.75
N ASN A 253 -8.46 9.84 -5.43
CA ASN A 253 -9.79 9.74 -4.84
C ASN A 253 -9.89 8.52 -3.90
N ALA A 254 -10.49 8.73 -2.73
CA ALA A 254 -10.77 7.68 -1.75
C ALA A 254 -12.13 7.01 -2.02
N ASP A 255 -12.33 6.49 -3.23
CA ASP A 255 -13.59 5.90 -3.70
C ASP A 255 -13.57 4.37 -3.75
N TRP A 256 -12.41 3.74 -3.52
CA TRP A 256 -12.27 2.29 -3.60
C TRP A 256 -12.98 1.59 -2.45
N LYS A 257 -13.87 0.66 -2.80
CA LYS A 257 -14.60 -0.17 -1.84
C LYS A 257 -14.26 -1.64 -2.06
N MET A 258 -14.28 -2.39 -0.95
CA MET A 258 -14.11 -3.85 -1.01
C MET A 258 -15.21 -4.54 -1.83
N GLN A 259 -16.39 -3.92 -1.96
CA GLN A 259 -17.47 -4.42 -2.81
C GLN A 259 -17.07 -4.44 -4.29
N ASP A 260 -16.29 -3.47 -4.75
CA ASP A 260 -15.84 -3.40 -6.15
C ASP A 260 -14.94 -4.60 -6.49
N VAL A 261 -14.04 -4.96 -5.56
CA VAL A 261 -13.20 -6.17 -5.67
C VAL A 261 -14.05 -7.42 -5.73
N LEU A 262 -15.10 -7.51 -4.92
CA LEU A 262 -15.97 -8.69 -4.89
C LEU A 262 -16.63 -8.93 -6.24
N GLU A 263 -17.13 -7.87 -6.87
CA GLU A 263 -17.79 -7.94 -8.18
C GLU A 263 -16.80 -8.28 -9.30
N GLU A 264 -15.61 -7.67 -9.29
CA GLU A 264 -14.54 -7.97 -10.23
C GLU A 264 -14.07 -9.42 -10.11
N GLU A 265 -13.83 -9.93 -8.90
CA GLU A 265 -13.39 -11.31 -8.69
C GLU A 265 -14.47 -12.32 -9.10
N ILE A 266 -15.75 -12.04 -8.82
CA ILE A 266 -16.86 -12.87 -9.31
C ILE A 266 -16.84 -12.95 -10.84
N LYS A 267 -16.59 -11.83 -11.52
CA LYS A 267 -16.48 -11.79 -12.97
C LYS A 267 -15.28 -12.60 -13.46
N VAL A 268 -14.11 -12.42 -12.86
CA VAL A 268 -12.90 -13.19 -13.21
C VAL A 268 -13.12 -14.69 -13.04
N ILE A 269 -13.78 -15.11 -11.96
CA ILE A 269 -14.11 -16.52 -11.73
C ILE A 269 -15.05 -17.03 -12.82
N LYS A 270 -16.11 -16.28 -13.17
CA LYS A 270 -17.05 -16.66 -14.24
C LYS A 270 -16.40 -16.70 -15.62
N ASP A 271 -15.45 -15.81 -15.91
CA ASP A 271 -14.75 -15.77 -17.19
C ASP A 271 -13.74 -16.93 -17.31
N LYS A 272 -13.14 -17.34 -16.19
CA LYS A 272 -12.20 -18.48 -16.14
C LYS A 272 -12.89 -19.84 -16.09
N VAL A 273 -14.01 -19.94 -15.38
CA VAL A 273 -14.77 -21.18 -15.24
C VAL A 273 -15.86 -21.16 -16.30
N GLY A 274 -15.71 -22.00 -17.33
CA GLY A 274 -16.68 -22.11 -18.42
C GLY A 274 -18.11 -22.34 -17.91
N PRO A 275 -19.13 -22.12 -18.75
CA PRO A 275 -20.54 -22.15 -18.34
C PRO A 275 -20.96 -23.47 -17.68
N ASP A 276 -20.38 -24.60 -18.11
CA ASP A 276 -20.71 -25.95 -17.64
C ASP A 276 -19.58 -26.61 -16.83
N GLU A 277 -18.50 -25.88 -16.55
CA GLU A 277 -17.35 -26.42 -15.83
C GLU A 277 -17.60 -26.46 -14.31
N HIS A 278 -16.97 -27.42 -13.64
CA HIS A 278 -17.06 -27.59 -12.19
C HIS A 278 -15.72 -27.26 -11.51
N VAL A 279 -15.78 -26.74 -10.30
CA VAL A 279 -14.59 -26.38 -9.51
C VAL A 279 -14.53 -27.24 -8.26
N ILE A 280 -13.34 -27.73 -7.92
CA ILE A 280 -13.07 -28.40 -6.65
C ILE A 280 -12.30 -27.44 -5.73
N CYS A 281 -12.74 -27.28 -4.49
CA CYS A 281 -12.07 -26.46 -3.47
C CYS A 281 -11.70 -27.32 -2.26
N ALA A 282 -10.43 -27.27 -1.84
CA ALA A 282 -10.02 -27.87 -0.58
C ALA A 282 -10.44 -26.95 0.58
N LEU A 283 -11.40 -27.41 1.39
CA LEU A 283 -11.77 -26.75 2.63
C LEU A 283 -10.87 -27.26 3.76
N SER A 284 -10.33 -26.34 4.56
CA SER A 284 -9.55 -26.67 5.77
C SER A 284 -10.25 -26.22 7.06
N GLY A 285 -11.28 -25.38 6.94
CA GLY A 285 -11.94 -24.67 8.04
C GLY A 285 -11.25 -23.40 8.49
N GLY A 286 -10.12 -23.05 7.87
CA GLY A 286 -9.53 -21.72 8.01
C GLY A 286 -10.37 -20.68 7.28
N VAL A 287 -10.35 -19.44 7.79
CA VAL A 287 -11.08 -18.29 7.22
C VAL A 287 -10.80 -18.13 5.73
N ASP A 288 -9.55 -18.28 5.28
CA ASP A 288 -9.18 -18.13 3.87
C ASP A 288 -9.89 -19.14 2.97
N SER A 289 -9.89 -20.43 3.35
CA SER A 289 -10.56 -21.48 2.58
C SER A 289 -12.08 -21.30 2.55
N THR A 290 -12.67 -20.84 3.65
CA THR A 290 -14.11 -20.60 3.75
C THR A 290 -14.53 -19.38 2.93
N VAL A 291 -13.77 -18.29 2.97
CA VAL A 291 -14.03 -17.09 2.16
C VAL A 291 -13.84 -17.40 0.67
N ALA A 292 -12.79 -18.13 0.29
CA ALA A 292 -12.58 -18.55 -1.09
C ALA A 292 -13.74 -19.43 -1.60
N ALA A 293 -14.16 -20.43 -0.82
CA ALA A 293 -15.30 -21.27 -1.16
C ALA A 293 -16.60 -20.44 -1.30
N THR A 294 -16.84 -19.51 -0.37
CA THR A 294 -18.03 -18.63 -0.41
C THR A 294 -18.02 -17.74 -1.66
N LEU A 295 -16.86 -17.21 -2.03
CA LEU A 295 -16.69 -16.36 -3.21
C LEU A 295 -16.97 -17.14 -4.50
N VAL A 296 -16.37 -18.33 -4.64
CA VAL A 296 -16.59 -19.19 -5.82
C VAL A 296 -18.03 -19.67 -5.87
N HIS A 297 -18.62 -20.09 -4.74
CA HIS A 297 -20.03 -20.48 -4.67
C HIS A 297 -20.95 -19.33 -5.11
N LYS A 298 -20.66 -18.10 -4.69
CA LYS A 298 -21.41 -16.91 -5.15
C LYS A 298 -21.27 -16.66 -6.66
N ALA A 299 -20.16 -17.08 -7.27
CA ALA A 299 -19.93 -16.93 -8.70
C ALA A 299 -20.58 -18.03 -9.56
N ILE A 300 -20.50 -19.30 -9.15
CA ILE A 300 -20.89 -20.46 -9.98
C ILE A 300 -21.96 -21.38 -9.37
N GLY A 301 -22.40 -21.11 -8.13
CA GLY A 301 -23.42 -21.89 -7.41
C GLY A 301 -23.00 -23.31 -7.11
N ASP A 302 -23.93 -24.25 -7.32
CA ASP A 302 -23.79 -25.69 -7.03
C ASP A 302 -22.72 -26.41 -7.87
N ARG A 303 -22.06 -25.70 -8.80
CA ARG A 303 -20.93 -26.23 -9.57
C ARG A 303 -19.63 -26.27 -8.76
N LEU A 304 -19.61 -25.69 -7.57
CA LEU A 304 -18.51 -25.80 -6.63
C LEU A 304 -18.64 -27.07 -5.76
N HIS A 305 -17.59 -27.89 -5.75
CA HIS A 305 -17.46 -29.07 -4.90
C HIS A 305 -16.39 -28.85 -3.86
N CYS A 306 -16.78 -28.72 -2.61
CA CYS A 306 -15.85 -28.56 -1.50
C CYS A 306 -15.44 -29.91 -0.90
N VAL A 307 -14.14 -30.14 -0.74
CA VAL A 307 -13.57 -31.35 -0.14
C VAL A 307 -12.83 -30.98 1.12
N PHE A 308 -13.25 -31.57 2.24
CA PHE A 308 -12.57 -31.46 3.52
C PHE A 308 -11.88 -32.78 3.86
N VAL A 309 -10.58 -32.73 4.14
CA VAL A 309 -9.78 -33.90 4.52
C VAL A 309 -9.43 -33.79 5.99
N ASP A 310 -9.99 -34.69 6.80
CA ASP A 310 -9.58 -34.86 8.19
C ASP A 310 -8.24 -35.61 8.24
N ASN A 311 -7.21 -34.92 8.71
CA ASN A 311 -5.87 -35.48 8.87
C ASN A 311 -5.64 -36.09 10.26
N GLY A 312 -6.65 -36.11 11.14
CA GLY A 312 -6.56 -36.62 12.51
C GLY A 312 -5.83 -35.71 13.49
N LEU A 313 -5.46 -34.49 13.09
CA LEU A 313 -4.69 -33.53 13.90
C LEU A 313 -5.47 -32.24 14.20
N LEU A 314 -6.78 -32.24 13.94
CA LEU A 314 -7.63 -31.08 14.15
C LEU A 314 -7.92 -30.83 15.62
N ARG A 315 -8.09 -29.56 15.99
CA ARG A 315 -8.50 -29.19 17.36
C ARG A 315 -9.96 -29.58 17.57
N SER A 316 -10.25 -30.13 18.75
CA SER A 316 -11.53 -30.74 19.14
C SER A 316 -12.81 -30.01 18.68
N PRO A 317 -12.92 -28.66 18.72
CA PRO A 317 -14.18 -28.02 18.34
C PRO A 317 -14.22 -27.52 16.87
N VAL A 318 -13.11 -27.56 16.11
CA VAL A 318 -13.06 -27.11 14.70
C VAL A 318 -13.73 -28.11 13.75
N PHE A 319 -13.63 -29.41 14.04
CA PHE A 319 -14.17 -30.48 13.20
C PHE A 319 -15.70 -30.41 13.03
N LEU A 320 -16.44 -30.15 14.11
CA LEU A 320 -17.91 -30.08 14.06
C LEU A 320 -18.42 -28.86 13.28
N SER A 321 -17.72 -27.72 13.36
CA SER A 321 -18.15 -26.50 12.68
C SER A 321 -17.95 -26.55 11.16
N ILE A 322 -16.94 -27.25 10.67
CA ILE A 322 -16.66 -27.34 9.22
C ILE A 322 -17.69 -28.21 8.51
N ARG A 323 -18.17 -29.28 9.14
CA ARG A 323 -19.18 -30.18 8.59
C ARG A 323 -20.58 -29.54 8.43
N ALA A 324 -20.81 -28.39 9.05
CA ALA A 324 -22.07 -27.66 8.99
C ALA A 324 -22.13 -26.59 7.88
N LEU A 325 -21.01 -26.39 7.16
CA LEU A 325 -20.86 -25.47 6.02
C LEU A 325 -21.04 -26.23 4.70
#